data_AF-A0A8J5KRJ4-F1
#
_entry.id   AF-A0A8J5KRJ4-F1
#
_cell.length_a   1.000
_cell.length_b   1.000
_cell.length_c   1.000
_cell.angle_alpha   90.00
_cell.angle_beta   90.00
_cell.angle_gamma   90.00
#
_symmetry.space_group_name_H-M   'P 1'
#
loop_
_entity.id
_entity.type
_entity.pdbx_description
1 polymer ?
#
loop_
_entity_poly.entity_id
_entity_poly.type
_entity_poly.pdbx_seq_one_letter_code
_entity_poly.pdbx_strand_id
1 'polypeptide(L)'
;MATIDVTIPEEKLGGLVCLKYWTRGSLVAEYLLSTVIYEPHSDAQVSSLAFRPGHNMAVTSSYGGDFKVWVHGSHADRNNESIQRTGWRCQSVGSYKY
;
A
#
# COMPACT_ATOMS: atom_id res chain seq x y z
N MET A 1 -0.03 -0.25 10.13
CA MET A 1 -0.69 1.05 9.86
C MET A 1 -0.36 1.46 8.43
N ALA A 2 -1.17 2.28 7.77
CA ALA A 2 -0.82 2.86 6.48
C ALA A 2 -1.32 4.31 6.37
N THR A 3 -0.62 5.10 5.56
CA THR A 3 -0.98 6.48 5.22
C THR A 3 -1.01 6.66 3.70
N ILE A 4 -1.84 7.58 3.24
CA ILE A 4 -1.84 8.06 1.87
C ILE A 4 -1.26 9.47 1.90
N ASP A 5 -0.15 9.67 1.21
CA ASP A 5 0.48 10.97 1.05
C ASP A 5 0.17 11.49 -0.35
N VAL A 6 -0.32 12.72 -0.44
CA VAL A 6 -0.68 13.38 -1.70
C VAL A 6 0.17 14.63 -1.85
N THR A 7 1.01 14.66 -2.89
CA THR A 7 1.72 15.86 -3.31
C THR A 7 0.87 16.59 -4.34
N ILE A 8 0.49 17.82 -4.02
CA ILE A 8 -0.29 18.67 -4.92
C ILE A 8 0.65 19.16 -6.03
N PRO A 9 0.31 19.00 -7.32
CA PRO A 9 1.12 19.51 -8.41
C PRO A 9 1.20 21.04 -8.36
N GLU A 10 2.41 21.59 -8.48
CA GLU A 10 2.60 23.00 -8.81
C GLU A 10 2.45 23.16 -10.32
N GLU A 11 1.63 24.11 -10.77
CA GLU A 11 1.45 24.43 -12.20
C GLU A 11 1.09 23.22 -13.11
N LYS A 12 0.37 22.23 -12.56
CA LYS A 12 -0.04 20.98 -13.23
C LYS A 12 1.10 19.99 -13.55
N LEU A 13 2.29 20.17 -12.95
CA LEU A 13 3.41 19.25 -13.05
C LEU A 13 3.68 18.58 -11.69
N GLY A 14 3.97 17.28 -11.70
CA GLY A 14 4.57 16.58 -10.55
C GLY A 14 3.65 16.16 -9.40
N GLY A 15 2.34 16.04 -9.62
CA GLY A 15 1.43 15.49 -8.61
C GLY A 15 1.68 14.00 -8.39
N LEU A 16 1.82 13.55 -7.14
CA LEU A 16 2.13 12.16 -6.81
C LEU A 16 1.29 11.68 -5.62
N VAL A 17 0.70 10.49 -5.74
CA VAL A 17 0.04 9.82 -4.62
C VAL A 17 0.92 8.65 -4.18
N CYS A 18 1.19 8.54 -2.88
CA CYS A 18 1.98 7.46 -2.30
C CYS A 18 1.19 6.73 -1.22
N LEU A 19 1.13 5.41 -1.29
CA LEU A 19 0.66 4.55 -0.20
C LEU A 19 1.88 4.08 0.60
N LYS A 20 1.93 4.47 1.87
CA LYS A 20 3.01 4.12 2.80
C LYS A 20 2.48 3.15 3.86
N TYR A 21 3.15 2.01 4.00
CA TYR A 21 2.89 1.06 5.08
C TYR A 21 3.91 1.21 6.19
N TRP A 22 3.42 1.20 7.42
CA TRP A 22 4.19 1.41 8.63
C TRP A 22 4.04 0.21 9.57
N THR A 23 5.16 -0.28 10.08
CA THR A 23 5.25 -1.31 11.12
C THR A 23 5.50 -0.66 12.47
N ARG A 24 4.83 -1.14 13.52
CA ARG A 24 5.09 -0.68 14.88
C ARG A 24 6.44 -1.22 15.35
N GLY A 25 7.31 -0.33 15.82
CA GLY A 25 8.59 -0.69 16.42
C GLY A 25 8.44 -1.23 17.84
N SER A 26 9.58 -1.50 18.48
CA SER A 26 9.63 -1.99 19.86
C SER A 26 9.35 -0.87 20.88
N LEU A 27 9.67 0.38 20.52
CA LEU A 27 9.51 1.51 21.42
C LEU A 27 8.07 2.07 21.37
N VAL A 28 7.68 2.76 22.43
CA VAL A 28 6.37 3.45 22.48
C VAL A 28 6.33 4.51 21.38
N ALA A 29 5.21 4.54 20.64
CA ALA A 29 4.99 5.47 19.52
C ALA A 29 5.98 5.35 18.35
N GLU A 30 6.84 4.32 18.33
CA GLU A 30 7.74 4.07 17.22
C GLU A 30 7.01 3.41 16.06
N TYR A 31 7.11 4.02 14.88
CA TYR A 31 6.63 3.47 13.62
C TYR A 31 7.74 3.56 12.58
N LEU A 32 8.05 2.42 11.98
CA LEU A 32 9.07 2.28 10.95
C LEU A 32 8.38 2.16 9.59
N LEU A 33 8.89 2.90 8.60
CA LEU A 33 8.41 2.81 7.24
C LEU A 33 8.84 1.46 6.65
N SER A 34 7.87 0.65 6.24
CA SER A 34 8.09 -0.71 5.75
C SER A 34 7.99 -0.80 4.23
N THR A 35 7.04 -0.12 3.60
CA THR A 35 6.83 -0.18 2.16
C THR A 35 6.29 1.14 1.65
N VAL A 36 6.81 1.63 0.52
CA VAL A 36 6.29 2.78 -0.22
C VAL A 36 5.83 2.31 -1.58
N ILE A 37 4.59 2.63 -1.94
CA ILE A 37 4.01 2.36 -3.25
C ILE A 37 3.65 3.69 -3.88
N TYR A 38 4.29 4.01 -4.99
CA TYR A 38 3.98 5.18 -5.80
C TYR A 38 2.81 4.86 -6.73
N GLU A 39 1.90 5.82 -6.87
CA GLU A 39 0.74 5.73 -7.76
C GLU A 39 -0.05 4.42 -7.57
N PRO A 40 -0.58 4.14 -6.35
CA PRO A 40 -1.25 2.87 -6.06
C PRO A 40 -2.42 2.60 -7.01
N HIS A 41 -3.06 3.66 -7.49
CA HIS A 41 -4.02 3.67 -8.60
C HIS A 41 -3.50 4.64 -9.66
N SER A 42 -3.40 4.18 -10.91
CA SER A 42 -2.67 4.86 -11.99
C SER A 42 -3.36 6.11 -12.54
N ASP A 43 -4.68 6.13 -12.45
CA ASP A 43 -5.57 7.02 -13.20
C ASP A 43 -6.57 7.74 -12.27
N ALA A 44 -6.48 7.50 -10.96
CA ALA A 44 -7.37 8.09 -9.98
C ALA A 44 -6.75 8.18 -8.59
N GLN A 45 -7.24 9.13 -7.79
CA GLN A 45 -6.90 9.23 -6.38
C GLN A 45 -7.53 8.10 -5.57
N VAL A 46 -6.85 7.71 -4.48
CA VAL A 46 -7.39 6.78 -3.47
C VAL A 46 -8.57 7.45 -2.78
N SER A 47 -9.72 6.78 -2.77
CA SER A 47 -10.94 7.23 -2.11
C SER A 47 -11.10 6.64 -0.71
N SER A 48 -10.60 5.42 -0.48
CA SER A 48 -10.66 4.77 0.82
C SER A 48 -9.54 3.75 1.02
N LEU A 49 -9.24 3.48 2.29
CA LEU A 49 -8.28 2.47 2.73
C LEU A 49 -8.85 1.74 3.95
N ALA A 50 -8.96 0.42 3.85
CA ALA A 50 -9.46 -0.43 4.93
C ALA A 50 -8.49 -1.56 5.24
N PHE A 51 -8.37 -1.91 6.52
CA PHE A 51 -7.59 -3.05 6.98
C PHE A 51 -8.51 -4.22 7.33
N ARG A 52 -8.08 -5.45 7.02
CA ARG A 52 -8.75 -6.66 7.53
C ARG A 52 -8.31 -6.90 8.99
N PRO A 53 -9.22 -6.97 9.97
CA PRO A 53 -8.86 -7.27 11.34
C PRO A 53 -8.14 -8.64 11.46
N GLY A 54 -7.07 -8.68 12.26
CA GLY A 54 -6.32 -9.91 12.55
C GLY A 54 -5.49 -10.48 11.38
N HIS A 55 -5.42 -9.79 10.24
CA HIS A 55 -4.69 -10.27 9.07
C HIS A 55 -3.82 -9.17 8.50
N ASN A 56 -2.69 -9.54 7.89
CA ASN A 56 -1.83 -8.58 7.21
C ASN A 56 -2.34 -8.30 5.79
N MET A 57 -3.56 -7.78 5.70
CA MET A 57 -4.26 -7.49 4.47
C MET A 57 -4.95 -6.14 4.56
N ALA A 58 -4.89 -5.38 3.47
CA ALA A 58 -5.54 -4.08 3.33
C ALA A 58 -6.16 -3.97 1.94
N VAL A 59 -7.16 -3.10 1.80
CA VAL A 59 -7.81 -2.80 0.54
C VAL A 59 -7.82 -1.29 0.34
N THR A 60 -7.41 -0.85 -0.85
CA THR A 60 -7.61 0.53 -1.31
C THR A 60 -8.67 0.55 -2.40
N SER A 61 -9.52 1.57 -2.40
CA SER A 61 -10.42 1.90 -3.51
C SER A 61 -10.02 3.23 -4.12
N SER A 62 -10.35 3.45 -5.40
CA SER A 62 -10.13 4.71 -6.09
C SER A 62 -11.43 5.36 -6.54
N TYR A 63 -11.34 6.63 -6.95
CA TYR A 63 -12.41 7.31 -7.69
C TYR A 63 -12.53 6.86 -9.15
N GLY A 64 -11.56 6.09 -9.67
CA GLY A 64 -11.56 5.54 -11.03
C GLY A 64 -12.38 4.26 -11.17
N GLY A 65 -12.98 3.79 -10.08
CA GLY A 65 -13.83 2.60 -10.08
C GLY A 65 -13.07 1.28 -9.94
N ASP A 66 -11.80 1.32 -9.51
CA ASP A 66 -11.01 0.15 -9.18
C ASP A 66 -10.70 0.05 -7.67
N PHE A 67 -10.39 -1.17 -7.24
CA PHE A 67 -9.89 -1.47 -5.91
C PHE A 67 -8.72 -2.44 -5.97
N LYS A 68 -7.81 -2.34 -5.01
CA LYS A 68 -6.63 -3.20 -4.91
C LYS A 68 -6.53 -3.82 -3.54
N VAL A 69 -6.20 -5.11 -3.52
CA VAL A 69 -5.92 -5.86 -2.30
C VAL A 69 -4.41 -5.95 -2.12
N TRP A 70 -3.97 -5.55 -0.93
CA TRP A 70 -2.58 -5.56 -0.53
C TRP A 70 -2.37 -6.57 0.58
N VAL A 71 -1.31 -7.36 0.50
CA VAL A 71 -0.93 -8.34 1.53
C VAL A 71 0.51 -8.12 1.96
N HIS A 72 0.79 -8.24 3.25
CA HIS A 72 2.16 -8.29 3.75
C HIS A 72 2.67 -9.72 3.64
N GLY A 73 3.71 -9.93 2.84
CA GLY A 73 4.36 -11.24 2.70
C GLY A 73 5.52 -11.40 3.68
N SER A 74 5.68 -12.60 4.25
CA SER A 74 6.99 -13.19 4.48
C SER A 74 7.30 -14.07 3.26
N HIS A 75 8.39 -13.79 2.56
CA HIS A 75 8.83 -14.65 1.46
C HIS A 75 9.47 -15.90 2.07
N ALA A 76 8.68 -16.92 2.41
CA ALA A 76 9.27 -18.25 2.62
C ALA A 76 9.68 -18.79 1.24
N ASP A 77 10.76 -18.26 0.67
CA ASP A 77 11.42 -18.93 -0.45
C ASP A 77 11.82 -20.32 0.03
N ARG A 78 11.15 -21.33 -0.53
CA ARG A 78 11.47 -22.75 -0.27
C ARG A 78 12.83 -23.17 -0.85
N ASN A 79 13.68 -22.24 -1.29
CA ASN A 79 15.01 -22.52 -1.79
C ASN A 79 15.97 -21.37 -1.51
N ASN A 80 17.00 -21.68 -0.71
CA ASN A 80 18.29 -21.00 -0.54
C ASN A 80 18.34 -19.47 -0.32
N GLU A 81 18.80 -19.11 0.88
CA GLU A 81 19.77 -18.03 1.18
C GLU A 81 19.68 -16.71 0.38
N SER A 82 18.49 -16.14 0.22
CA SER A 82 18.37 -14.78 -0.30
C SER A 82 17.42 -13.95 0.56
N ILE A 83 17.78 -12.69 0.73
CA ILE A 83 17.21 -11.71 1.66
C ILE A 83 15.68 -11.82 1.71
N GLN A 84 15.14 -12.17 2.88
CA GLN A 84 13.70 -12.13 3.19
C GLN A 84 13.19 -10.71 2.96
N ARG A 85 12.76 -10.38 1.74
CA ARG A 85 12.13 -9.10 1.42
C ARG A 85 10.71 -9.13 1.98
N THR A 86 10.58 -8.80 3.26
CA THR A 86 9.30 -8.60 3.92
C THR A 86 8.72 -7.26 3.49
N GLY A 87 7.45 -7.23 3.08
CA GLY A 87 6.82 -5.99 2.66
C GLY A 87 5.40 -6.20 2.15
N TRP A 88 4.71 -5.09 1.93
CA TRP A 88 3.37 -5.09 1.35
C TRP A 88 3.45 -5.17 -0.17
N ARG A 89 2.60 -6.01 -0.76
CA ARG A 89 2.50 -6.14 -2.22
C ARG A 89 1.05 -6.19 -2.67
N CYS A 90 0.80 -5.76 -3.90
CA CYS A 90 -0.49 -5.97 -4.54
C CYS A 90 -0.71 -7.47 -4.76
N GLN A 91 -1.82 -8.00 -4.26
CA GLN A 91 -2.23 -9.40 -4.44
C GLN A 91 -3.27 -9.55 -5.53
N SER A 92 -4.20 -8.59 -5.64
CA SER A 92 -5.23 -8.60 -6.67
C SER A 92 -5.76 -7.20 -6.95
N VAL A 93 -6.24 -7.01 -8.17
CA VAL A 93 -6.93 -5.80 -8.64
C VAL A 93 -8.35 -6.20 -9.05
N GLY A 94 -9.33 -5.39 -8.71
CA GLY A 94 -10.71 -5.55 -9.15
C GLY A 94 -11.32 -4.21 -9.53
N SER A 95 -12.43 -4.24 -10.24
CA SER A 95 -13.19 -3.06 -10.62
C SER A 95 -14.67 -3.23 -10.31
N TYR A 96 -15.34 -2.11 -10.08
CA TYR A 96 -16.79 -2.08 -9.99
C TYR A 96 -17.35 -2.11 -11.42
N LYS A 97 -18.39 -2.92 -11.67
CA LYS A 97 -19.12 -2.87 -12.94
C LYS A 97 -19.95 -1.60 -12.96
N TYR A 98 -19.81 -0.81 -14.03
CA TYR A 98 -20.78 0.21 -14.42
C TYR A 98 -22.02 -0.46 -15.01
#